data_AF-A0A5D0NFI0-F1
#
_entry.id   AF-A0A5D0NFI0-F1
#
_cell.length_a   1.000
_cell.length_b   1.000
_cell.length_c   1.000
_cell.angle_alpha   90.00
_cell.angle_beta   90.00
_cell.angle_gamma   90.00
#
_symmetry.space_group_name_H-M   'P 1'
#
loop_
_entity.id
_entity.type
_entity.pdbx_description
1 polymer ?
#
loop_
_entity_poly.entity_id
_entity_poly.type
_entity_poly.pdbx_seq_one_letter_code
_entity_poly.pdbx_strand_id
1 'polypeptide(L)'
;MLWIGGPPGAGKTAVARRLTRRHGLRWYRSDVHSWEHRERAARAGVPAALRWESMTRQQRRALPTEERLAMALQRERGPMTLDDLRGLPTSPLIVAEGTQIAPGILPPGARAVFLMPSPRVQRARLDLRHHPRRAPELYLRMGELVAREVNASDLPRLNVDDLSIEQTVAEVEKLFADMLAAGPTASTTAERRALLRQANRADVERYRALHARPWSAADLETTMRAFACECAHPDCHAQVELTVPDFPPPPDDTSPPVLAPGHAPAR
;
A
#
# COMPACT_ATOMS: atom_id res chain seq x y z
N MET A 1 -10.35 -10.67 -7.32
CA MET A 1 -9.47 -9.57 -6.87
C MET A 1 -10.32 -8.35 -6.58
N LEU A 2 -10.01 -7.63 -5.52
CA LEU A 2 -10.69 -6.41 -5.08
C LEU A 2 -9.69 -5.25 -5.16
N TRP A 3 -10.10 -4.11 -5.72
CA TRP A 3 -9.21 -2.98 -5.96
C TRP A 3 -9.62 -1.79 -5.11
N ILE A 4 -8.68 -1.21 -4.36
CA ILE A 4 -8.89 -0.01 -3.56
C ILE A 4 -7.94 1.09 -4.06
N GLY A 5 -8.51 2.00 -4.83
CA GLY A 5 -7.81 3.17 -5.37
C GLY A 5 -8.09 4.44 -4.55
N GLY A 6 -7.48 5.55 -4.97
CA GLY A 6 -7.68 6.88 -4.37
C GLY A 6 -6.37 7.60 -4.06
N PRO A 7 -6.43 8.88 -3.66
CA PRO A 7 -5.24 9.71 -3.52
C PRO A 7 -4.45 9.42 -2.24
N PRO A 8 -3.22 9.94 -2.10
CA PRO A 8 -2.50 9.91 -0.82
C PRO A 8 -3.33 10.61 0.26
N GLY A 9 -3.35 10.05 1.48
CA GLY A 9 -4.16 10.59 2.58
C GLY A 9 -5.62 10.12 2.63
N ALA A 10 -6.09 9.32 1.66
CA ALA A 10 -7.46 8.81 1.62
C ALA A 10 -7.80 7.71 2.65
N GLY A 11 -6.81 7.10 3.30
CA GLY A 11 -7.02 6.02 4.27
C GLY A 11 -7.00 4.59 3.70
N LYS A 12 -6.69 4.43 2.40
CA LYS A 12 -6.64 3.14 1.68
C LYS A 12 -5.93 2.02 2.44
N THR A 13 -4.66 2.24 2.82
CA THR A 13 -3.85 1.27 3.56
C THR A 13 -4.49 0.83 4.88
N ALA A 14 -5.17 1.75 5.58
CA ALA A 14 -5.82 1.45 6.86
C ALA A 14 -7.10 0.62 6.68
N VAL A 15 -7.85 0.88 5.60
CA VAL A 15 -9.05 0.12 5.22
C VAL A 15 -8.65 -1.26 4.69
N ALA A 16 -7.73 -1.32 3.73
CA ALA A 16 -7.24 -2.56 3.13
C ALA A 16 -6.66 -3.51 4.19
N ARG A 17 -5.87 -3.00 5.15
CA ARG A 17 -5.32 -3.79 6.25
C ARG A 17 -6.40 -4.42 7.14
N ARG A 18 -7.49 -3.70 7.41
CA ARG A 18 -8.61 -4.22 8.22
C ARG A 18 -9.41 -5.24 7.44
N LEU A 19 -9.74 -4.93 6.18
CA LEU A 19 -10.48 -5.81 5.29
C LEU A 19 -9.75 -7.15 5.09
N THR A 20 -8.44 -7.10 4.81
CA THR A 20 -7.65 -8.32 4.58
C THR A 20 -7.51 -9.17 5.84
N ARG A 21 -7.39 -8.54 7.01
CA ARG A 21 -7.36 -9.26 8.29
C ARG A 21 -8.69 -9.90 8.64
N ARG A 22 -9.79 -9.14 8.55
CA ARG A 22 -11.11 -9.63 8.94
C ARG A 22 -11.51 -10.84 8.08
N HIS A 23 -11.29 -10.75 6.77
CA HIS A 23 -11.72 -11.77 5.81
C HIS A 23 -10.63 -12.78 5.41
N GLY A 24 -9.41 -12.71 5.95
CA GLY A 24 -8.34 -13.67 5.62
C GLY A 24 -7.90 -13.57 4.16
N LEU A 25 -7.69 -12.35 3.67
CA LEU A 25 -7.38 -12.06 2.26
C LEU A 25 -5.89 -11.75 2.07
N ARG A 26 -5.38 -12.01 0.87
CA ARG A 26 -4.03 -11.57 0.49
C ARG A 26 -4.03 -10.07 0.28
N TRP A 27 -3.01 -9.40 0.80
CA TRP A 27 -2.84 -7.96 0.63
C TRP A 27 -1.72 -7.66 -0.36
N TYR A 28 -2.06 -7.09 -1.51
CA TYR A 28 -1.10 -6.47 -2.41
C TYR A 28 -1.11 -4.96 -2.19
N ARG A 29 -0.01 -4.40 -1.70
CA ARG A 29 0.15 -2.96 -1.49
C ARG A 29 1.22 -2.43 -2.42
N SER A 30 0.82 -1.69 -3.44
CA SER A 30 1.76 -1.25 -4.47
C SER A 30 2.95 -0.44 -3.94
N ASP A 31 2.77 0.33 -2.88
CA ASP A 31 3.83 1.20 -2.35
C ASP A 31 5.05 0.39 -1.86
N VAL A 32 4.89 -0.89 -1.48
CA VAL A 32 6.02 -1.76 -1.11
C VAL A 32 6.92 -2.08 -2.29
N HIS A 33 6.36 -2.12 -3.50
CA HIS A 33 7.08 -2.41 -4.74
C HIS A 33 7.68 -1.16 -5.40
N SER A 34 7.66 0.00 -4.74
CA SER A 34 8.08 1.27 -5.36
C SER A 34 9.51 1.26 -5.88
N TRP A 35 10.44 0.63 -5.15
CA TRP A 35 11.85 0.59 -5.54
C TRP A 35 12.13 -0.48 -6.58
N GLU A 36 11.52 -1.65 -6.41
CA GLU A 36 11.55 -2.73 -7.40
C GLU A 36 11.00 -2.27 -8.76
N HIS A 37 9.82 -1.64 -8.77
CA HIS A 37 9.24 -1.08 -9.99
C HIS A 37 10.11 0.01 -10.60
N ARG A 38 10.76 0.83 -9.78
CA ARG A 38 11.70 1.85 -10.28
C ARG A 38 12.93 1.23 -10.93
N GLU A 39 13.44 0.14 -10.36
CA GLU A 39 14.49 -0.68 -10.97
C GLU A 39 14.06 -1.28 -12.31
N ARG A 40 12.86 -1.89 -12.37
CA ARG A 40 12.28 -2.40 -13.62
C ARG A 40 12.15 -1.29 -14.67
N ALA A 41 11.65 -0.12 -14.27
CA ALA A 41 11.53 1.05 -15.15
C ALA A 41 12.89 1.55 -15.65
N ALA A 42 13.90 1.62 -14.78
CA ALA A 42 15.25 2.00 -15.16
C ALA A 42 15.88 1.00 -16.14
N ARG A 43 15.74 -0.31 -15.90
CA ARG A 43 16.19 -1.35 -16.83
C ARG A 43 15.48 -1.28 -18.18
N ALA A 44 14.21 -0.88 -18.19
CA ALA A 44 13.43 -0.64 -19.42
C ALA A 44 13.76 0.71 -20.09
N GLY A 45 14.73 1.47 -19.59
CA GLY A 45 15.14 2.76 -20.18
C GLY A 45 14.16 3.91 -19.96
N VAL A 46 13.22 3.81 -19.01
CA VAL A 46 12.27 4.88 -18.71
C VAL A 46 13.02 6.14 -18.25
N PRO A 47 12.97 7.26 -19.00
CA PRO A 47 13.80 8.44 -18.71
C PRO A 47 13.56 9.01 -17.30
N ALA A 48 12.31 9.02 -16.86
CA ALA A 48 11.92 9.49 -15.54
C ALA A 48 12.50 8.64 -14.39
N ALA A 49 12.70 7.33 -14.60
CA ALA A 49 13.32 6.44 -13.63
C ALA A 49 14.84 6.68 -13.59
N LEU A 50 15.50 6.73 -14.75
CA LEU A 50 16.93 7.01 -14.87
C LEU A 50 17.30 8.37 -14.25
N ARG A 51 16.53 9.41 -14.57
CA ARG A 51 16.71 10.76 -14.02
C ARG A 51 16.55 10.79 -12.51
N TRP A 52 15.62 10.03 -11.94
CA TRP A 52 15.47 9.96 -10.49
C TRP A 52 16.69 9.33 -9.81
N GLU A 53 17.21 8.25 -10.38
CA GLU A 53 18.36 7.52 -9.83
C GLU A 53 19.66 8.30 -9.93
N SER A 54 19.79 9.21 -10.91
CA SER A 54 20.97 10.08 -11.05
C SER A 54 20.97 11.28 -10.09
N MET A 55 19.96 11.43 -9.22
CA MET A 55 19.80 12.62 -8.38
C MET A 55 19.79 12.32 -6.87
N THR A 56 20.46 13.17 -6.10
CA THR A 56 20.35 13.15 -4.63
C THR A 56 18.94 13.52 -4.18
N ARG A 57 18.63 13.23 -2.90
CA ARG A 57 17.33 13.60 -2.31
C ARG A 57 17.14 15.11 -2.27
N GLN A 58 18.21 15.88 -2.05
CA GLN A 58 18.16 17.35 -2.02
C GLN A 58 17.83 17.92 -3.40
N GLN A 59 18.52 17.45 -4.44
CA GLN A 59 18.26 17.88 -5.81
C GLN A 59 16.81 17.60 -6.22
N ARG A 60 16.28 16.40 -5.92
CA ARG A 60 14.87 16.06 -6.19
C ARG A 60 13.88 16.95 -5.45
N ARG A 61 14.19 17.34 -4.20
CA ARG A 61 13.31 18.22 -3.41
C ARG A 61 13.25 19.64 -3.97
N ALA A 62 14.34 20.11 -4.57
CA ALA A 62 14.43 21.44 -5.16
C ALA A 62 13.72 21.56 -6.52
N LEU A 63 13.37 20.44 -7.16
CA LEU A 63 12.64 20.46 -8.43
C LEU A 63 11.19 20.95 -8.26
N PRO A 64 10.64 21.61 -9.31
CA PRO A 64 9.22 21.91 -9.40
C PRO A 64 8.32 20.68 -9.18
N THR A 65 7.12 20.90 -8.64
CA THR A 65 6.18 19.81 -8.32
C THR A 65 5.84 18.92 -9.52
N GLU A 66 5.65 19.51 -10.70
CA GLU A 66 5.33 18.76 -11.93
C GLU A 66 6.49 17.85 -12.38
N GLU A 67 7.74 18.29 -12.23
CA GLU A 67 8.89 17.44 -12.55
C GLU A 67 9.03 16.27 -11.58
N ARG A 68 8.78 16.51 -10.29
CA ARG A 68 8.76 15.43 -9.28
C ARG A 68 7.62 14.44 -9.56
N LEU A 69 6.48 14.94 -10.01
CA LEU A 69 5.32 14.14 -10.36
C LEU A 69 5.59 13.25 -11.58
N ALA A 70 6.21 13.79 -12.63
CA ALA A 70 6.64 13.01 -13.78
C ALA A 70 7.60 11.87 -13.36
N MET A 71 8.46 12.11 -12.37
CA MET A 71 9.36 11.08 -11.83
C MET A 71 8.74 10.16 -10.77
N ALA A 72 7.48 10.36 -10.38
CA ALA A 72 6.78 9.50 -9.43
C ALA A 72 6.34 8.16 -10.05
N LEU A 73 6.45 8.03 -11.38
CA LEU A 73 6.17 6.82 -12.16
C LEU A 73 4.74 6.29 -11.99
N GLN A 74 3.74 7.16 -11.82
CA GLN A 74 2.37 6.71 -11.54
C GLN A 74 1.78 5.88 -12.69
N ARG A 75 2.05 6.27 -13.95
CA ARG A 75 1.51 5.56 -15.12
C ARG A 75 2.34 4.32 -15.43
N GLU A 76 3.65 4.43 -15.35
CA GLU A 76 4.62 3.39 -15.70
C GLU A 76 4.55 2.21 -14.73
N ARG A 77 4.17 2.45 -13.47
CA ARG A 77 4.00 1.40 -12.46
C ARG A 77 2.69 0.64 -12.58
N GLY A 78 1.69 1.17 -13.30
CA GLY A 78 0.41 0.51 -13.53
C GLY A 78 0.56 -0.90 -14.14
N PRO A 79 1.18 -1.03 -15.32
CA PRO A 79 1.45 -2.33 -15.94
C PRO A 79 2.27 -3.27 -15.05
N MET A 80 3.27 -2.76 -14.33
CA MET A 80 4.10 -3.57 -13.42
C MET A 80 3.27 -4.12 -12.25
N THR A 81 2.33 -3.33 -11.72
CA THR A 81 1.36 -3.82 -10.73
C THR A 81 0.49 -4.93 -11.30
N LEU A 82 0.04 -4.82 -12.56
CA LEU A 82 -0.71 -5.91 -13.20
C LEU A 82 0.14 -7.17 -13.37
N ASP A 83 1.42 -7.02 -13.76
CA ASP A 83 2.36 -8.13 -13.89
C ASP A 83 2.56 -8.86 -12.56
N ASP A 84 2.80 -8.13 -11.47
CA ASP A 84 2.94 -8.72 -10.14
C ASP A 84 1.68 -9.48 -9.74
N LEU A 85 0.51 -8.87 -9.94
CA LEU A 85 -0.77 -9.45 -9.56
C LEU A 85 -1.10 -10.71 -10.36
N ARG A 86 -0.67 -10.81 -11.62
CA ARG A 86 -0.79 -12.05 -12.43
C ARG A 86 0.10 -13.18 -11.93
N GLY A 87 1.24 -12.84 -11.30
CA GLY A 87 2.15 -13.82 -10.71
C GLY A 87 1.72 -14.36 -9.34
N LEU A 88 0.71 -13.77 -8.70
CA LEU A 88 0.24 -14.21 -7.39
C LEU A 88 -0.74 -15.38 -7.50
N PRO A 89 -0.78 -16.28 -6.48
CA PRO A 89 -1.80 -17.30 -6.40
C PRO A 89 -3.21 -16.70 -6.37
N THR A 90 -4.16 -17.37 -7.01
CA THR A 90 -5.57 -16.93 -7.09
C THR A 90 -6.36 -17.13 -5.80
N SER A 91 -5.82 -17.92 -4.85
CA SER A 91 -6.38 -18.15 -3.52
C SER A 91 -5.40 -17.73 -2.39
N PRO A 92 -5.86 -17.10 -1.31
CA PRO A 92 -7.19 -16.50 -1.16
C PRO A 92 -7.37 -15.28 -2.07
N LEU A 93 -8.56 -14.67 -2.05
CA LEU A 93 -8.82 -13.40 -2.74
C LEU A 93 -7.76 -12.36 -2.37
N ILE A 94 -7.40 -11.54 -3.36
CA ILE A 94 -6.42 -10.46 -3.22
C ILE A 94 -7.15 -9.11 -3.13
N VAL A 95 -6.77 -8.31 -2.15
CA VAL A 95 -7.03 -6.86 -2.10
C VAL A 95 -5.78 -6.14 -2.61
N ALA A 96 -5.89 -5.51 -3.79
CA ALA A 96 -4.87 -4.63 -4.33
C ALA A 96 -5.17 -3.19 -3.92
N GLU A 97 -4.25 -2.52 -3.22
CA GLU A 97 -4.38 -1.12 -2.84
C GLU A 97 -3.17 -0.29 -3.29
N GLY A 98 -3.43 0.97 -3.67
CA GLY A 98 -2.37 1.88 -4.05
C GLY A 98 -2.84 3.15 -4.72
N THR A 99 -1.97 4.16 -4.78
CA THR A 99 -2.29 5.44 -5.44
C THR A 99 -2.25 5.32 -6.97
N GLN A 100 -1.39 4.46 -7.50
CA GLN A 100 -1.35 4.14 -8.94
C GLN A 100 -2.48 3.21 -9.39
N ILE A 101 -3.32 2.71 -8.46
CA ILE A 101 -4.60 2.10 -8.83
C ILE A 101 -5.54 3.23 -9.21
N ALA A 102 -5.61 3.45 -10.51
CA ALA A 102 -6.40 4.46 -11.18
C ALA A 102 -7.33 3.77 -12.20
N PRO A 103 -8.46 4.40 -12.60
CA PRO A 103 -9.39 3.85 -13.59
C PRO A 103 -8.70 3.26 -14.82
N GLY A 104 -7.70 3.95 -15.39
CA GLY A 104 -7.05 3.54 -16.63
C GLY A 104 -6.20 2.26 -16.56
N ILE A 105 -5.88 1.73 -15.37
CA ILE A 105 -5.10 0.49 -15.22
C ILE A 105 -5.97 -0.72 -14.89
N LEU A 106 -7.25 -0.51 -14.59
CA LEU A 106 -8.13 -1.58 -14.16
C LEU A 106 -8.51 -2.47 -15.35
N PRO A 107 -8.47 -3.81 -15.20
CA PRO A 107 -8.98 -4.69 -16.23
C PRO A 107 -10.51 -4.50 -16.40
N PRO A 108 -11.08 -4.80 -17.58
CA PRO A 108 -12.52 -4.78 -17.78
C PRO A 108 -13.26 -5.59 -16.70
N GLY A 109 -14.33 -5.01 -16.14
CA GLY A 109 -15.13 -5.65 -15.09
C GLY A 109 -14.45 -5.72 -13.70
N ALA A 110 -13.32 -5.03 -13.49
CA ALA A 110 -12.67 -4.97 -12.18
C ALA A 110 -13.65 -4.53 -11.07
N ARG A 111 -13.58 -5.21 -9.92
CA ARG A 111 -14.31 -4.82 -8.71
C ARG A 111 -13.48 -3.79 -7.94
N ALA A 112 -13.76 -2.52 -8.16
CA ALA A 112 -12.97 -1.41 -7.63
C ALA A 112 -13.82 -0.44 -6.83
N VAL A 113 -13.21 0.16 -5.80
CA VAL A 113 -13.72 1.33 -5.10
C VAL A 113 -12.60 2.35 -4.94
N PHE A 114 -12.91 3.62 -5.16
CA PHE A 114 -12.00 4.73 -4.96
C PHE A 114 -12.38 5.50 -3.70
N LEU A 115 -11.48 5.54 -2.72
CA LEU A 115 -11.69 6.33 -1.49
C LEU A 115 -11.32 7.79 -1.78
N MET A 116 -12.28 8.70 -1.68
CA MET A 116 -12.14 10.08 -2.14
C MET A 116 -12.41 11.07 -1.00
N PRO A 117 -11.37 11.58 -0.32
CA PRO A 117 -11.52 12.74 0.56
C PRO A 117 -11.67 14.02 -0.27
N SER A 118 -12.36 15.03 0.26
CA SER A 118 -12.26 16.39 -0.25
C SER A 118 -10.83 16.93 -0.11
N PRO A 119 -10.43 17.93 -0.92
CA PRO A 119 -9.09 18.53 -0.82
C PRO A 119 -8.75 19.03 0.60
N ARG A 120 -9.74 19.53 1.34
CA ARG A 120 -9.58 20.00 2.72
C ARG A 120 -9.24 18.84 3.66
N VAL A 121 -10.03 17.76 3.63
CA VAL A 121 -9.79 16.57 4.47
C VAL A 121 -8.50 15.88 4.08
N GLN A 122 -8.20 15.80 2.78
CA GLN A 122 -6.95 15.23 2.28
C GLN A 122 -5.74 15.98 2.87
N ARG A 123 -5.74 17.33 2.78
CA ARG A 123 -4.67 18.16 3.32
C ARG A 123 -4.51 17.97 4.82
N ALA A 124 -5.59 18.05 5.58
CA ALA A 124 -5.55 17.87 7.04
C ALA A 124 -4.96 16.51 7.44
N ARG A 125 -5.36 15.42 6.77
CA ARG A 125 -4.82 14.08 7.02
C ARG A 125 -3.33 13.96 6.66
N LEU A 126 -2.90 14.63 5.60
CA LEU A 126 -1.49 14.66 5.19
C LEU A 126 -0.64 15.53 6.12
N ASP A 127 -1.15 16.68 6.57
CA ASP A 127 -0.47 17.53 7.55
C ASP A 127 -0.21 16.77 8.85
N LEU A 128 -1.23 16.07 9.37
CA LEU A 128 -1.09 15.21 10.56
C LEU A 128 -0.05 14.10 10.35
N ARG A 129 -0.05 13.44 9.18
CA ARG A 129 0.88 12.36 8.86
C ARG A 129 2.33 12.83 8.75
N HIS A 130 2.54 14.05 8.27
CA HIS A 130 3.88 14.57 7.97
C HIS A 130 4.41 15.52 9.05
N HIS A 131 3.64 15.78 10.11
CA HIS A 131 4.02 16.61 11.24
C HIS A 131 5.44 16.28 11.75
N PRO A 132 6.30 17.29 12.02
CA PRO A 132 6.03 18.73 12.01
C PRO A 132 6.04 19.38 10.62
N ARG A 133 6.26 18.60 9.55
CA ARG A 133 6.21 19.11 8.18
C ARG A 133 4.77 19.17 7.68
N ARG A 134 4.52 20.08 6.72
CA ARG A 134 3.24 20.16 6.01
C ARG A 134 3.08 19.03 4.99
N ALA A 135 1.86 18.84 4.54
CA ALA A 135 1.50 17.97 3.43
C ALA A 135 2.42 18.22 2.23
N PRO A 136 3.10 17.19 1.69
CA PRO A 136 3.90 17.35 0.50
C PRO A 136 3.04 17.82 -0.67
N GLU A 137 3.42 18.92 -1.33
CA GLU A 137 2.72 19.43 -2.51
C GLU A 137 2.55 18.37 -3.59
N LEU A 138 3.55 17.49 -3.76
CA LEU A 138 3.47 16.34 -4.65
C LEU A 138 2.25 15.45 -4.36
N TYR A 139 1.93 15.19 -3.09
CA TYR A 139 0.81 14.34 -2.72
C TYR A 139 -0.54 15.02 -2.93
N LEU A 140 -0.62 16.33 -2.71
CA LEU A 140 -1.80 17.13 -3.04
C LEU A 140 -2.03 17.14 -4.55
N ARG A 141 -0.97 17.35 -5.33
CA ARG A 141 -1.03 17.36 -6.80
C ARG A 141 -1.39 15.99 -7.38
N MET A 142 -0.83 14.92 -6.84
CA MET A 142 -1.28 13.54 -7.14
C MET A 142 -2.75 13.36 -6.79
N GLY A 143 -3.21 13.96 -5.69
CA GLY A 143 -4.60 13.95 -5.28
C GLY A 143 -5.55 14.53 -6.33
N GLU A 144 -5.21 15.70 -6.85
CA GLU A 144 -5.97 16.36 -7.91
C GLU A 144 -6.04 15.51 -9.19
N LEU A 145 -4.94 14.86 -9.58
CA LEU A 145 -4.90 13.99 -10.75
C LEU A 145 -5.80 12.77 -10.59
N VAL A 146 -5.68 12.08 -9.46
CA VAL A 146 -6.53 10.92 -9.14
C VAL A 146 -7.99 11.34 -9.10
N ALA A 147 -8.31 12.49 -8.48
CA ALA A 147 -9.68 13.00 -8.45
C ALA A 147 -10.23 13.30 -9.85
N ARG A 148 -9.44 13.92 -10.73
CA ARG A 148 -9.85 14.15 -12.13
C ARG A 148 -10.15 12.83 -12.85
N GLU A 149 -9.26 11.85 -12.76
CA GLU A 149 -9.43 10.57 -13.46
C GLU A 149 -10.64 9.79 -12.93
N VAL A 150 -10.80 9.69 -11.61
CA VAL A 150 -11.94 9.00 -11.00
C VAL A 150 -13.26 9.71 -11.32
N ASN A 151 -13.28 11.05 -11.29
CA ASN A 151 -14.49 11.82 -11.63
C ASN A 151 -14.89 11.72 -13.10
N ALA A 152 -13.96 11.39 -13.99
CA ALA A 152 -14.22 11.15 -15.41
C ALA A 152 -14.63 9.68 -15.70
N SER A 153 -14.73 8.83 -14.67
CA SER A 153 -15.09 7.41 -14.79
C SER A 153 -16.43 7.13 -14.10
N ASP A 154 -17.10 6.05 -14.51
CA ASP A 154 -18.32 5.56 -13.85
C ASP A 154 -18.03 4.55 -12.72
N LEU A 155 -16.78 4.50 -12.25
CA LEU A 155 -16.38 3.54 -11.23
C LEU A 155 -16.86 3.96 -9.83
N PRO A 156 -17.13 2.99 -8.93
CA PRO A 156 -17.58 3.29 -7.58
C PRO A 156 -16.58 4.16 -6.81
N ARG A 157 -17.07 5.27 -6.24
CA ARG A 157 -16.32 6.18 -5.39
C ARG A 157 -17.01 6.33 -4.04
N LEU A 158 -16.22 6.34 -2.97
CA LEU A 158 -16.70 6.53 -1.60
C LEU A 158 -16.14 7.84 -1.05
N ASN A 159 -17.01 8.79 -0.72
CA ASN A 159 -16.61 9.98 0.04
C ASN A 159 -16.25 9.55 1.47
N VAL A 160 -15.05 9.91 1.92
CA VAL A 160 -14.52 9.50 3.22
C VAL A 160 -14.33 10.66 4.19
N ASP A 161 -14.92 11.82 3.92
CA ASP A 161 -14.72 13.03 4.72
C ASP A 161 -15.16 12.85 6.17
N ASP A 162 -16.36 12.33 6.37
CA ASP A 162 -17.01 12.20 7.68
C ASP A 162 -17.04 10.75 8.19
N LEU A 163 -16.32 9.85 7.51
CA LEU A 163 -16.24 8.45 7.89
C LEU A 163 -14.99 8.19 8.74
N SER A 164 -15.20 7.56 9.89
CA SER A 164 -14.14 6.85 10.60
C SER A 164 -13.59 5.70 9.75
N ILE A 165 -12.46 5.13 10.17
CA ILE A 165 -11.90 3.99 9.44
C ILE A 165 -12.84 2.78 9.49
N GLU A 166 -13.47 2.48 10.63
CA GLU A 166 -14.42 1.36 10.73
C GLU A 166 -15.66 1.58 9.86
N GLN A 167 -16.23 2.79 9.84
CA GLN A 167 -17.34 3.12 8.94
C GLN A 167 -16.92 2.97 7.48
N THR A 168 -15.72 3.44 7.12
CA THR A 168 -15.18 3.29 5.75
C THR A 168 -15.02 1.82 5.38
N VAL A 169 -14.53 0.98 6.31
CA VAL A 169 -14.42 -0.47 6.09
C VAL A 169 -15.80 -1.08 5.87
N ALA A 170 -16.80 -0.75 6.69
CA ALA A 170 -18.16 -1.26 6.53
C ALA A 170 -18.77 -0.88 5.17
N GLU A 171 -18.58 0.34 4.69
CA GLU A 171 -19.04 0.75 3.35
C GLU A 171 -18.31 0.00 2.22
N VAL A 172 -17.00 -0.21 2.36
CA VAL A 172 -16.22 -1.01 1.40
C VAL A 172 -16.64 -2.48 1.40
N GLU A 173 -16.96 -3.05 2.58
CA GLU A 173 -17.49 -4.41 2.70
C GLU A 173 -18.84 -4.56 1.99
N LYS A 174 -19.75 -3.58 2.12
CA LYS A 174 -21.03 -3.58 1.38
C LYS A 174 -20.80 -3.60 -0.13
N LEU A 175 -19.86 -2.80 -0.63
CA LEU A 175 -19.54 -2.75 -2.07
C LEU A 175 -18.90 -4.04 -2.60
N PHE A 176 -18.26 -4.82 -1.72
CA PHE A 176 -17.61 -6.09 -2.06
C PHE A 176 -18.35 -7.31 -1.52
N ALA A 177 -19.58 -7.16 -1.02
CA ALA A 177 -20.30 -8.19 -0.25
C ALA A 177 -20.36 -9.53 -0.98
N ASP A 178 -20.80 -9.54 -2.25
CA ASP A 178 -20.92 -10.77 -3.05
C ASP A 178 -19.59 -11.52 -3.18
N MET A 179 -18.50 -10.78 -3.40
CA MET A 179 -17.17 -11.37 -3.57
C MET A 179 -16.59 -11.85 -2.24
N LEU A 180 -16.83 -11.11 -1.15
CA LEU A 180 -16.39 -11.52 0.19
C LEU A 180 -17.15 -12.76 0.67
N ALA A 181 -18.43 -12.89 0.29
CA ALA A 181 -19.25 -14.05 0.63
C ALA A 181 -18.89 -15.30 -0.18
N ALA A 182 -18.57 -15.16 -1.47
CA ALA A 182 -18.34 -16.30 -2.37
C ALA A 182 -16.87 -16.65 -2.61
N GLY A 183 -15.95 -15.73 -2.35
CA GLY A 183 -14.54 -15.88 -2.72
C GLY A 183 -13.70 -16.71 -1.74
N PRO A 184 -12.58 -17.29 -2.19
CA PRO A 184 -11.70 -18.05 -1.32
C PRO A 184 -11.04 -17.15 -0.27
N THR A 185 -11.01 -17.63 0.97
CA THR A 185 -10.39 -16.96 2.12
C THR A 185 -9.44 -17.91 2.85
N ALA A 186 -8.46 -17.36 3.55
CA ALA A 186 -7.66 -18.14 4.50
C ALA A 186 -8.52 -18.47 5.72
N SER A 187 -8.71 -19.77 5.96
CA SER A 187 -9.61 -20.28 7.00
C SER A 187 -8.87 -20.71 8.25
N THR A 188 -7.60 -21.10 8.12
CA THR A 188 -6.78 -21.54 9.26
C THR A 188 -5.93 -20.41 9.84
N THR A 189 -5.58 -20.54 11.12
CA THR A 189 -4.59 -19.66 11.79
C THR A 189 -3.26 -19.62 11.04
N ALA A 190 -2.80 -20.76 10.52
CA ALA A 190 -1.53 -20.87 9.81
C ALA A 190 -1.54 -20.08 8.49
N GLU A 191 -2.57 -20.26 7.66
CA GLU A 191 -2.73 -19.51 6.41
C GLU A 191 -2.83 -18.01 6.67
N ARG A 192 -3.67 -17.61 7.63
CA ARG A 192 -3.84 -16.20 8.01
C ARG A 192 -2.53 -15.58 8.48
N ARG A 193 -1.75 -16.31 9.29
CA ARG A 193 -0.42 -15.87 9.71
C ARG A 193 0.52 -15.73 8.51
N ALA A 194 0.53 -16.69 7.59
CA ALA A 194 1.39 -16.62 6.41
C ALA A 194 1.12 -15.38 5.56
N LEU A 195 -0.15 -14.96 5.40
CA LEU A 195 -0.50 -13.72 4.71
C LEU A 195 0.01 -12.47 5.44
N LEU A 196 -0.04 -12.45 6.78
CA LEU A 196 0.49 -11.36 7.59
C LEU A 196 2.01 -11.29 7.51
N ARG A 197 2.68 -12.44 7.57
CA ARG A 197 4.12 -12.57 7.39
C ARG A 197 4.54 -12.07 6.00
N GLN A 198 3.84 -12.49 4.95
CA GLN A 198 4.06 -12.02 3.58
C GLN A 198 3.96 -10.49 3.49
N ALA A 199 2.92 -9.88 4.07
CA ALA A 199 2.74 -8.43 4.04
C ALA A 199 3.83 -7.68 4.82
N ASN A 200 4.26 -8.20 5.97
CA ASN A 200 5.38 -7.64 6.74
C ASN A 200 6.72 -7.78 6.00
N ARG A 201 6.97 -8.94 5.37
CA ARG A 201 8.17 -9.22 4.59
C ARG A 201 8.32 -8.25 3.41
N ALA A 202 7.23 -8.00 2.69
CA ALA A 202 7.22 -7.01 1.62
C ALA A 202 7.59 -5.59 2.11
N ASP A 203 7.21 -5.24 3.35
CA ASP A 203 7.68 -4.01 4.00
C ASP A 203 9.20 -4.05 4.23
N VAL A 204 9.76 -5.14 4.78
CA VAL A 204 11.21 -5.31 4.99
C VAL A 204 11.98 -5.15 3.68
N GLU A 205 11.54 -5.85 2.62
CA GLU A 205 12.15 -5.80 1.29
C GLU A 205 12.13 -4.39 0.71
N ARG A 206 11.03 -3.64 0.88
CA ARG A 206 10.97 -2.24 0.48
C ARG A 206 12.09 -1.42 1.13
N TYR A 207 12.36 -1.58 2.43
CA TYR A 207 13.43 -0.80 3.07
C TYR A 207 14.80 -1.29 2.64
N ARG A 208 15.03 -2.59 2.57
CA ARG A 208 16.30 -3.11 2.04
C ARG A 208 16.59 -2.51 0.65
N ALA A 209 15.61 -2.50 -0.25
CA ALA A 209 15.73 -1.89 -1.58
C ALA A 209 15.92 -0.37 -1.55
N LEU A 210 15.29 0.35 -0.61
CA LEU A 210 15.53 1.78 -0.40
C LEU A 210 16.97 2.05 0.04
N HIS A 211 17.45 1.31 1.05
CA HIS A 211 18.74 1.54 1.68
C HIS A 211 19.91 1.06 0.83
N ALA A 212 19.68 0.13 -0.10
CA ALA A 212 20.65 -0.24 -1.13
C ALA A 212 20.94 0.88 -2.16
N ARG A 213 20.15 1.98 -2.18
CA ARG A 213 20.32 3.07 -3.14
C ARG A 213 21.49 3.98 -2.73
N PRO A 214 22.38 4.37 -3.66
CA PRO A 214 23.53 5.24 -3.36
C PRO A 214 23.15 6.60 -2.77
N TRP A 215 21.97 7.11 -3.11
CA TRP A 215 21.46 8.41 -2.64
C TRP A 215 20.64 8.30 -1.34
N SER A 216 20.44 7.08 -0.80
CA SER A 216 19.77 6.89 0.49
C SER A 216 20.71 7.29 1.61
N ALA A 217 20.25 8.15 2.51
CA ALA A 217 21.07 8.70 3.59
C ALA A 217 20.77 8.07 4.96
N ALA A 218 19.76 7.20 5.03
CA ALA A 218 19.36 6.57 6.28
C ALA A 218 20.07 5.23 6.45
N ASP A 219 20.34 4.87 7.69
CA ASP A 219 20.91 3.56 8.04
C ASP A 219 19.77 2.53 8.22
N LEU A 220 19.93 1.37 7.61
CA LEU A 220 18.95 0.29 7.72
C LEU A 220 18.87 -0.22 9.17
N GLU A 221 20.01 -0.25 9.88
CA GLU A 221 20.12 -0.76 11.25
C GLU A 221 19.26 0.02 12.24
N THR A 222 19.05 1.31 11.98
CA THR A 222 18.25 2.19 12.85
C THR A 222 16.84 2.45 12.32
N THR A 223 16.46 1.81 11.21
CA THR A 223 15.17 2.05 10.58
C THR A 223 14.05 1.31 11.32
N MET A 224 13.38 2.03 12.21
CA MET A 224 12.20 1.54 12.96
C MET A 224 10.94 1.49 12.10
N ARG A 225 10.20 0.38 12.15
CA ARG A 225 8.91 0.19 11.48
C ARG A 225 7.89 -0.50 12.38
N ALA A 226 6.62 -0.14 12.18
CA ALA A 226 5.49 -0.79 12.82
C ALA A 226 4.95 -1.93 11.93
N PHE A 227 5.33 -3.17 12.24
CA PHE A 227 4.86 -4.39 11.58
C PHE A 227 3.51 -4.84 12.12
N ALA A 228 2.71 -5.54 11.32
CA ALA A 228 1.40 -6.00 11.75
C ALA A 228 1.54 -7.27 12.64
N CYS A 229 0.83 -7.33 13.77
CA CYS A 229 0.88 -8.45 14.71
C CYS A 229 0.40 -9.78 14.07
N GLU A 230 1.21 -10.82 14.08
CA GLU A 230 1.00 -12.09 13.37
C GLU A 230 0.15 -13.10 14.16
N CYS A 231 -0.68 -12.63 15.09
CA CYS A 231 -1.56 -13.47 15.91
C CYS A 231 -2.70 -14.13 15.12
N ALA A 232 -2.92 -13.76 13.85
CA ALA A 232 -3.98 -14.25 12.96
C ALA A 232 -5.43 -13.91 13.39
N HIS A 233 -5.64 -13.26 14.54
CA HIS A 233 -6.97 -12.84 14.98
C HIS A 233 -7.58 -11.81 14.00
N PRO A 234 -8.82 -12.00 13.52
CA PRO A 234 -9.43 -11.18 12.47
C PRO A 234 -9.55 -9.69 12.86
N ASP A 235 -9.84 -9.41 14.12
CA ASP A 235 -10.00 -8.03 14.63
C ASP A 235 -8.73 -7.45 15.27
N CYS A 236 -7.58 -8.14 15.16
CA CYS A 236 -6.33 -7.59 15.69
C CYS A 236 -5.82 -6.46 14.79
N HIS A 237 -5.65 -5.28 15.39
CA HIS A 237 -5.07 -4.10 14.73
C HIS A 237 -3.73 -3.68 15.35
N ALA A 238 -3.23 -4.45 16.31
CA ALA A 238 -1.96 -4.19 16.98
C ALA A 238 -0.80 -4.22 15.98
N GLN A 239 0.15 -3.33 16.21
CA GLN A 239 1.40 -3.27 15.48
C GLN A 239 2.57 -3.43 16.45
N VAL A 240 3.65 -4.00 15.96
CA VAL A 240 4.89 -4.23 16.71
C VAL A 240 5.97 -3.36 16.10
N GLU A 241 6.55 -2.48 16.91
CA GLU A 241 7.66 -1.64 16.49
C GLU A 241 8.96 -2.42 16.61
N LEU A 242 9.67 -2.58 15.50
CA LEU A 242 10.97 -3.24 15.41
C LEU A 242 11.86 -2.47 14.44
N THR A 243 13.18 -2.61 14.56
CA THR A 243 14.05 -2.23 13.46
C THR A 243 13.82 -3.17 12.27
N VAL A 244 14.14 -2.74 11.05
CA VAL A 244 14.02 -3.60 9.87
C VAL A 244 14.90 -4.86 9.98
N PRO A 245 16.15 -4.81 10.50
CA PRO A 245 16.95 -6.01 10.71
C PRO A 245 16.43 -6.96 11.79
N ASP A 246 15.76 -6.43 12.83
CA ASP A 246 15.18 -7.27 13.90
C ASP A 246 13.92 -8.04 13.46
N PHE A 247 13.36 -7.72 12.29
CA PHE A 247 12.29 -8.55 11.73
C PHE A 247 12.86 -9.95 11.42
N PRO A 248 12.20 -11.05 11.85
CA PRO A 248 12.77 -12.40 11.75
C PRO A 248 13.27 -12.70 10.33
N PRO A 249 14.43 -13.34 10.14
CA PRO A 249 14.94 -13.67 8.81
C PRO A 249 14.10 -14.78 8.15
N PRO A 250 14.23 -15.02 6.84
CA PRO A 250 13.70 -16.23 6.23
C PRO A 250 14.40 -17.50 6.77
N PRO A 251 13.79 -18.69 6.66
CA PRO A 251 12.51 -18.96 5.98
C PRO A 251 11.28 -18.57 6.84
N ASP A 252 10.23 -18.11 6.16
CA ASP A 252 9.05 -17.47 6.77
C ASP A 252 8.11 -18.42 7.50
N ASP A 253 8.11 -19.70 7.10
CA ASP A 253 7.24 -20.74 7.63
C ASP A 253 7.67 -21.30 8.99
N THR A 254 8.97 -21.24 9.30
CA THR A 254 9.54 -21.74 10.56
C THR A 254 9.96 -20.63 11.52
N SER A 255 10.03 -19.38 11.06
CA SER A 255 10.44 -18.26 11.89
C SER A 255 9.39 -17.90 12.96
N PRO A 256 9.84 -17.44 14.15
CA PRO A 256 8.92 -17.03 15.21
C PRO A 256 8.01 -15.90 14.73
N PRO A 257 6.71 -15.90 15.12
CA PRO A 257 5.79 -14.85 14.72
C PRO A 257 6.11 -13.52 15.39
N VAL A 258 5.86 -12.42 14.69
CA VAL A 258 5.93 -11.07 15.28
C VAL A 258 4.63 -10.79 16.02
N LEU A 259 4.64 -10.82 17.35
CA LEU A 259 3.45 -10.67 18.18
C LEU A 259 3.50 -9.39 19.03
N ALA A 260 2.36 -8.71 19.13
CA ALA A 260 2.21 -7.59 20.06
C ALA A 260 2.24 -8.08 21.52
N PRO A 261 2.65 -7.25 22.49
CA PRO A 261 2.68 -7.63 23.90
C PRO A 261 1.35 -8.23 24.37
N GLY A 262 1.40 -9.41 24.99
CA GLY A 262 0.23 -10.13 25.48
C GLY A 262 -0.58 -10.89 24.42
N HIS A 263 -0.19 -10.83 23.14
CA HIS A 263 -0.84 -11.62 22.10
C HIS A 263 -0.23 -13.02 21.99
N ALA A 264 -1.09 -14.01 21.77
CA ALA A 264 -0.72 -15.35 21.35
C ALA A 264 -1.32 -15.63 19.96
N PRO A 265 -0.80 -16.63 19.22
CA PRO A 265 -1.51 -17.21 18.09
C PRO A 265 -2.99 -17.47 18.38
N ALA A 266 -3.87 -17.13 17.44
CA ALA A 266 -5.24 -17.62 17.46
C ALA A 266 -5.23 -19.15 17.54
N ARG A 267 -6.07 -19.71 18.42
CA ARG A 267 -6.23 -21.15 18.57
C ARG A 267 -7.01 -21.73 17.40
#